data_AF-A0A151BD28-F1
#
_entry.id   AF-A0A151BD28-F1
#
_cell.length_a   1.000
_cell.length_b   1.000
_cell.length_c   1.000
_cell.angle_alpha   90.00
_cell.angle_beta   90.00
_cell.angle_gamma   90.00
#
_symmetry.space_group_name_H-M   'P 1'
#
loop_
_entity.id
_entity.type
_entity.pdbx_description
1 polymer ?
#
loop_
_entity_poly.entity_id
_entity_poly.type
_entity_poly.pdbx_seq_one_letter_code
_entity_poly.pdbx_strand_id
1 'polypeptide(L)'
;MEESLRVFSYDREDLMRLDPMILRALIRERAHHTIEVYLYRILEGKMKLPKGFGRVVRHLLEIWRSRGLPLDAPDLRWAQKMLELAEAVEREESVRPEASLPDPFTEEEMEVVEKLLYGRRSIRQWTLKPVPEEMLREILRAGLMAPHGCNLCATRFLVLRDPEDQRLVRSDIPIENGVMIVVCQDMRIYRALAIDERVPQNIYYDAAAAADHMLLMAHALGLGGVWLTHGKETERRLRERFGLPDYIETRCHIVVGWPAEAPIKPQRMSLEEVLLGGEAG
;
A
#
# COMPACT_ATOMS: atom_id res chain seq x y z
N MET A 1 39.05 11.34 6.59
CA MET A 1 38.14 10.21 6.83
C MET A 1 36.76 10.69 6.50
N GLU A 2 36.10 10.14 5.48
CA GLU A 2 34.69 10.42 5.23
C GLU A 2 33.90 9.91 6.45
N GLU A 3 33.12 10.78 7.08
CA GLU A 3 32.23 10.41 8.17
C GLU A 3 31.30 9.30 7.67
N SER A 4 31.22 8.18 8.40
CA SER A 4 30.42 7.03 7.98
C SER A 4 28.95 7.45 7.88
N LEU A 5 28.39 7.42 6.66
CA LEU A 5 27.01 7.81 6.42
C LEU A 5 26.06 6.93 7.23
N ARG A 6 25.26 7.55 8.10
CA ARG A 6 24.17 6.88 8.83
C ARG A 6 22.84 7.09 8.11
N VAL A 7 22.00 6.06 8.12
CA VAL A 7 20.63 6.12 7.61
C VAL A 7 19.69 5.85 8.77
N PHE A 8 18.99 6.88 9.23
CA PHE A 8 18.31 6.87 10.54
C PHE A 8 19.31 6.52 11.66
N SER A 9 18.98 5.52 12.48
CA SER A 9 19.85 5.01 13.54
C SER A 9 20.90 4.01 13.05
N TYR A 10 20.84 3.57 11.79
CA TYR A 10 21.68 2.50 11.26
C TYR A 10 22.99 3.02 10.69
N ASP A 11 24.09 2.39 11.09
CA ASP A 11 25.37 2.51 10.38
C ASP A 11 25.52 1.44 9.30
N ARG A 12 26.69 1.43 8.65
CA ARG A 12 26.98 0.50 7.56
C ARG A 12 26.97 -0.96 8.01
N GLU A 13 27.45 -1.28 9.20
CA GLU A 13 27.51 -2.66 9.72
C GLU A 13 26.10 -3.16 10.04
N ASP A 14 25.25 -2.29 10.59
CA ASP A 14 23.84 -2.58 10.81
C ASP A 14 23.12 -2.88 9.49
N LEU A 15 23.28 -2.01 8.49
CA LEU A 15 22.65 -2.14 7.17
C LEU A 15 23.04 -3.44 6.44
N MET A 16 24.28 -3.92 6.63
CA MET A 16 24.73 -5.21 6.09
C MET A 16 24.01 -6.40 6.72
N ARG A 17 23.62 -6.29 8.00
CA ARG A 17 22.98 -7.36 8.79
C ARG A 17 21.45 -7.29 8.78
N LEU A 18 20.86 -6.16 8.42
CA LEU A 18 19.42 -5.97 8.40
C LEU A 18 18.71 -7.01 7.51
N ASP A 19 17.50 -7.40 7.91
CA ASP A 19 16.61 -8.21 7.07
C ASP A 19 16.45 -7.52 5.69
N PRO A 20 16.61 -8.25 4.57
CA PRO A 20 16.47 -7.67 3.23
C PRO A 20 15.16 -6.90 3.03
N MET A 21 14.06 -7.33 3.63
CA MET A 21 12.78 -6.63 3.53
C MET A 21 12.83 -5.22 4.17
N ILE A 22 13.53 -5.09 5.30
CA ILE A 22 13.73 -3.81 5.98
C ILE A 22 14.64 -2.92 5.13
N LEU A 23 15.78 -3.46 4.65
CA LEU A 23 16.70 -2.69 3.81
C LEU A 23 16.01 -2.20 2.52
N ARG A 24 15.15 -3.02 1.91
CA ARG A 24 14.36 -2.66 0.73
C ARG A 24 13.36 -1.53 1.04
N ALA A 25 12.74 -1.54 2.22
CA ALA A 25 11.88 -0.45 2.67
C ALA A 25 12.66 0.85 2.88
N LEU A 26 13.86 0.80 3.47
CA LEU A 26 14.74 1.96 3.60
C LEU A 26 15.13 2.53 2.23
N ILE A 27 15.41 1.68 1.24
CA ILE A 27 15.72 2.13 -0.13
C ILE A 27 14.54 2.92 -0.71
N ARG A 28 13.32 2.36 -0.65
CA ARG A 28 12.12 3.02 -1.18
C ARG A 28 11.87 4.35 -0.48
N GLU A 29 11.90 4.34 0.84
CA GLU A 29 11.55 5.49 1.64
C GLU A 29 12.58 6.62 1.49
N ARG A 30 13.88 6.29 1.43
CA ARG A 30 14.92 7.28 1.15
C ARG A 30 14.86 7.78 -0.29
N ALA A 31 14.54 6.95 -1.28
CA ALA A 31 14.31 7.41 -2.65
C ALA A 31 13.14 8.40 -2.72
N HIS A 32 12.05 8.11 -2.01
CA HIS A 32 10.90 9.01 -1.92
C HIS A 32 11.28 10.35 -1.24
N HIS A 33 11.79 10.31 0.00
CA HIS A 33 11.98 11.51 0.81
C HIS A 33 13.25 12.31 0.50
N THR A 34 14.26 11.72 -0.13
CA THR A 34 15.54 12.41 -0.41
C THR A 34 15.76 12.71 -1.88
N ILE A 35 14.99 12.11 -2.78
CA ILE A 35 15.04 12.37 -4.22
C ILE A 35 13.68 12.85 -4.73
N GLU A 36 12.67 11.98 -4.77
CA GLU A 36 11.42 12.25 -5.48
C GLU A 36 10.71 13.54 -5.01
N VAL A 37 10.56 13.73 -3.70
CA VAL A 37 9.91 14.91 -3.11
C VAL A 37 10.62 16.21 -3.48
N TYR A 38 11.93 16.18 -3.70
CA TYR A 38 12.73 17.37 -4.02
C TYR A 38 12.95 17.56 -5.52
N LEU A 39 12.98 16.47 -6.30
CA LEU A 39 13.36 16.46 -7.71
C LEU A 39 12.59 17.52 -8.50
N TYR A 40 11.26 17.47 -8.48
CA TYR A 40 10.42 18.40 -9.24
C TYR A 40 10.57 19.85 -8.77
N ARG A 41 10.74 20.07 -7.46
CA ARG A 41 10.99 21.43 -6.93
C ARG A 41 12.34 21.97 -7.41
N ILE A 42 13.35 21.13 -7.56
CA ILE A 42 14.66 21.51 -8.10
C ILE A 42 14.54 21.83 -9.59
N LEU A 43 13.88 20.96 -10.36
CA LEU A 43 13.67 21.16 -11.81
C LEU A 43 12.87 22.43 -12.12
N GLU A 44 11.93 22.80 -11.26
CA GLU A 44 11.14 24.03 -11.37
C GLU A 44 11.85 25.27 -10.78
N GLY A 45 13.08 25.14 -10.28
CA GLY A 45 13.81 26.24 -9.65
C GLY A 45 13.23 26.72 -8.30
N LYS A 46 12.26 26.00 -7.73
CA LYS A 46 11.63 26.27 -6.42
C LYS A 46 12.47 25.81 -5.23
N MET A 47 13.57 25.12 -5.48
CA MET A 47 14.48 24.59 -4.47
C MET A 47 15.90 24.52 -5.02
N LYS A 48 16.90 24.90 -4.20
CA LYS A 48 18.31 24.68 -4.54
C LYS A 48 18.66 23.20 -4.36
N LEU A 49 19.52 22.67 -5.22
CA LEU A 49 20.05 21.31 -5.13
C LEU A 49 20.71 21.08 -3.76
N PRO A 50 20.22 20.12 -2.94
CA PRO A 50 20.86 19.78 -1.68
C PRO A 50 22.25 19.17 -1.90
N LYS A 51 23.18 19.38 -0.95
CA LYS A 51 24.48 18.70 -1.00
C LYS A 51 24.30 17.18 -0.88
N GLY A 52 24.91 16.43 -1.80
CA GLY A 52 24.85 14.97 -1.83
C GLY A 52 23.47 14.44 -2.20
N PHE A 53 22.86 15.02 -3.23
CA PHE A 53 21.55 14.62 -3.71
C PHE A 53 21.61 13.17 -4.23
N GLY A 54 20.74 12.29 -3.73
CA GLY A 54 20.80 10.86 -4.03
C GLY A 54 21.91 10.05 -3.34
N ARG A 55 22.83 10.67 -2.59
CA ARG A 55 23.95 9.98 -1.89
C ARG A 55 23.47 8.84 -0.98
N VAL A 56 22.37 9.05 -0.25
CA VAL A 56 21.81 8.04 0.67
C VAL A 56 21.28 6.83 -0.10
N VAL A 57 20.56 7.05 -1.19
CA VAL A 57 19.99 5.96 -2.01
C VAL A 57 21.10 5.18 -2.70
N ARG A 58 22.13 5.87 -3.22
CA ARG A 58 23.34 5.24 -3.78
C ARG A 58 23.98 4.30 -2.76
N HIS A 59 24.22 4.78 -1.55
CA HIS A 59 24.81 3.99 -0.48
C HIS A 59 23.98 2.73 -0.14
N LEU A 60 22.66 2.87 -0.03
CA LEU A 60 21.78 1.73 0.26
C LEU A 60 21.75 0.70 -0.89
N LEU A 61 21.72 1.15 -2.15
CA LEU A 61 21.78 0.27 -3.32
C LEU A 61 23.14 -0.42 -3.45
N GLU A 62 24.24 0.23 -3.08
CA GLU A 62 25.57 -0.40 -3.00
C GLU A 62 25.59 -1.50 -1.93
N ILE A 63 25.02 -1.24 -0.75
CA ILE A 63 24.86 -2.26 0.30
C ILE A 63 24.05 -3.43 -0.22
N TRP A 64 22.90 -3.17 -0.85
CA TRP A 64 22.05 -4.18 -1.47
C TRP A 64 22.81 -5.06 -2.47
N ARG A 65 23.56 -4.44 -3.38
CA ARG A 65 24.40 -5.14 -4.38
C ARG A 65 25.52 -5.95 -3.72
N SER A 66 26.19 -5.38 -2.71
CA SER A 66 27.29 -6.06 -2.00
C SER A 66 26.83 -7.31 -1.25
N ARG A 67 25.54 -7.40 -0.93
CA ARG A 67 24.89 -8.58 -0.34
C ARG A 67 24.44 -9.61 -1.38
N GLY A 68 24.69 -9.39 -2.68
CA GLY A 68 24.29 -10.30 -3.75
C GLY A 68 22.78 -10.35 -3.99
N LEU A 69 22.03 -9.34 -3.58
CA LEU A 69 20.57 -9.31 -3.69
C LEU A 69 20.12 -8.81 -5.08
N PRO A 70 19.04 -9.36 -5.66
CA PRO A 70 18.57 -9.00 -7.00
C PRO A 70 17.95 -7.60 -7.06
N LEU A 71 18.09 -6.93 -8.20
CA LEU A 71 17.66 -5.53 -8.44
C LEU A 71 16.51 -5.38 -9.45
N ASP A 72 15.99 -6.51 -9.95
CA ASP A 72 14.94 -6.59 -10.95
C ASP A 72 13.53 -6.50 -10.35
N ALA A 73 13.40 -6.32 -9.04
CA ALA A 73 12.10 -6.03 -8.45
C ALA A 73 11.57 -4.66 -8.92
N PRO A 74 10.26 -4.51 -9.22
CA PRO A 74 9.71 -3.27 -9.78
C PRO A 74 10.01 -2.00 -8.98
N ASP A 75 9.91 -2.07 -7.66
CA ASP A 75 10.20 -0.97 -6.73
C ASP A 75 11.71 -0.66 -6.63
N LEU A 76 12.59 -1.65 -6.78
CA LEU A 76 14.03 -1.44 -6.86
C LEU A 76 14.45 -0.83 -8.20
N ARG A 77 13.78 -1.18 -9.31
CA ARG A 77 13.94 -0.47 -10.59
C ARG A 77 13.52 0.99 -10.48
N TRP A 78 12.40 1.26 -9.82
CA TRP A 78 11.97 2.64 -9.54
C TRP A 78 13.03 3.41 -8.72
N ALA A 79 13.55 2.82 -7.64
CA ALA A 79 14.58 3.48 -6.82
C ALA A 79 15.88 3.72 -7.60
N GLN A 80 16.27 2.80 -8.49
CA GLN A 80 17.40 2.99 -9.40
C GLN A 80 17.16 4.14 -10.38
N LYS A 81 15.96 4.21 -10.97
CA LYS A 81 15.58 5.32 -11.86
C LYS A 81 15.60 6.66 -11.13
N MET A 82 15.13 6.71 -9.88
CA MET A 82 15.23 7.91 -9.06
C MET A 82 16.68 8.34 -8.84
N LEU A 83 17.57 7.38 -8.54
CA LEU A 83 19.00 7.67 -8.39
C LEU A 83 19.62 8.18 -9.70
N GLU A 84 19.31 7.57 -10.85
CA GLU A 84 19.77 8.03 -12.16
C GLU A 84 19.37 9.48 -12.44
N LEU A 85 18.11 9.84 -12.13
CA LEU A 85 17.62 11.21 -12.27
C LEU A 85 18.36 12.16 -11.31
N ALA A 86 18.60 11.76 -10.06
CA ALA A 86 19.35 12.56 -9.10
C ALA A 86 20.78 12.83 -9.57
N GLU A 87 21.45 11.83 -10.10
CA GLU A 87 22.82 11.94 -10.63
C GLU A 87 22.89 12.82 -11.87
N ALA A 88 21.91 12.72 -12.77
CA ALA A 88 21.82 13.61 -13.92
C ALA A 88 21.65 15.07 -13.49
N VAL A 89 20.79 15.35 -12.49
CA VAL A 89 20.66 16.69 -11.91
C VAL A 89 21.96 17.17 -11.26
N GLU A 90 22.67 16.32 -10.50
CA GLU A 90 23.97 16.67 -9.90
C GLU A 90 25.04 16.99 -10.96
N ARG A 91 24.95 16.38 -12.15
CA ARG A 91 25.84 16.65 -13.30
C ARG A 91 25.38 17.84 -14.18
N GLU A 92 24.35 18.58 -13.75
CA GLU A 92 23.75 19.68 -14.51
C GLU A 92 23.23 19.26 -15.90
N GLU A 93 22.89 17.97 -16.06
CA GLU A 93 22.29 17.45 -17.29
C GLU A 93 20.83 17.89 -17.41
N SER A 94 20.35 18.01 -18.64
CA SER A 94 18.92 18.27 -18.87
C SER A 94 18.11 17.03 -18.50
N VAL A 95 17.38 17.10 -17.40
CA VAL A 95 16.52 16.02 -16.92
C VAL A 95 15.07 16.31 -17.30
N ARG A 96 14.46 15.36 -18.01
CA ARG A 96 13.01 15.33 -18.25
C ARG A 96 12.45 14.04 -17.67
N PRO A 97 11.64 14.11 -16.60
CA PRO A 97 10.91 12.94 -16.11
C PRO A 97 10.09 12.30 -17.24
N GLU A 98 10.00 10.96 -17.25
CA GLU A 98 9.32 10.21 -18.30
C GLU A 98 7.80 10.40 -18.30
N ALA A 99 7.22 10.70 -17.13
CA ALA A 99 5.79 10.89 -16.97
C ALA A 99 5.36 12.30 -17.43
N SER A 100 4.26 12.37 -18.18
CA SER A 100 3.54 13.61 -18.44
C SER A 100 2.69 14.00 -17.24
N LEU A 101 2.30 15.28 -17.19
CA LEU A 101 1.20 15.69 -16.31
C LEU A 101 -0.07 14.91 -16.70
N PRO A 102 -0.94 14.56 -15.74
CA PRO A 102 -2.17 13.86 -16.04
C PRO A 102 -3.11 14.80 -16.80
N ASP A 103 -3.69 14.30 -17.90
CA ASP A 103 -4.84 14.92 -18.53
C ASP A 103 -6.10 14.59 -17.71
N PRO A 104 -7.08 15.51 -17.64
CA PRO A 104 -8.39 15.20 -17.09
C PRO A 104 -9.02 14.02 -17.84
N PHE A 105 -9.79 13.21 -17.11
CA PHE A 105 -10.59 12.15 -17.74
C PHE A 105 -11.63 12.75 -18.68
N THR A 106 -11.87 12.05 -19.78
CA THR A 106 -12.99 12.31 -20.70
C THR A 106 -14.34 12.05 -20.02
N GLU A 107 -15.43 12.51 -20.63
CA GLU A 107 -16.79 12.26 -20.13
C GLU A 107 -17.06 10.74 -20.00
N GLU A 108 -16.67 9.95 -20.99
CA GLU A 108 -16.84 8.49 -21.00
C GLU A 108 -16.03 7.81 -19.88
N GLU A 109 -14.80 8.27 -19.61
CA GLU A 109 -13.99 7.78 -18.49
C GLU A 109 -14.60 8.18 -17.14
N MET A 110 -15.18 9.39 -17.05
CA MET A 110 -15.87 9.83 -15.84
C MET A 110 -17.13 9.00 -15.54
N GLU A 111 -17.90 8.57 -16.55
CA GLU A 111 -19.02 7.64 -16.35
C GLU A 111 -18.56 6.31 -15.71
N VAL A 112 -17.38 5.81 -16.11
CA VAL A 112 -16.77 4.62 -15.50
C VAL A 112 -16.40 4.90 -14.04
N VAL A 113 -15.81 6.05 -13.73
CA VAL A 113 -15.49 6.47 -12.35
C VAL A 113 -16.75 6.54 -11.50
N GLU A 114 -17.82 7.14 -12.00
CA GLU A 114 -19.09 7.26 -11.27
C GLU A 114 -19.69 5.88 -10.97
N LYS A 115 -19.72 4.99 -11.96
CA LYS A 115 -20.18 3.61 -11.80
C LYS A 115 -19.34 2.85 -10.77
N LEU A 116 -18.03 3.09 -10.75
CA LEU A 116 -17.10 2.44 -9.84
C LEU A 116 -17.27 2.93 -8.39
N LEU A 117 -17.15 4.23 -8.17
CA LEU A 117 -17.16 4.84 -6.84
C LEU A 117 -18.58 4.85 -6.24
N TYR A 118 -19.56 5.27 -7.02
CA TYR A 118 -20.92 5.45 -6.53
C TYR A 118 -21.80 4.22 -6.78
N GLY A 119 -21.49 3.32 -7.70
CA GLY A 119 -22.25 2.08 -7.89
C GLY A 119 -22.02 1.03 -6.80
N ARG A 120 -20.88 1.10 -6.10
CA ARG A 120 -20.49 0.11 -5.10
C ARG A 120 -21.39 0.16 -3.86
N ARG A 121 -21.70 -1.02 -3.34
CA ARG A 121 -22.41 -1.24 -2.07
C ARG A 121 -21.93 -2.53 -1.42
N SER A 122 -22.05 -2.62 -0.10
CA SER A 122 -21.62 -3.83 0.61
C SER A 122 -22.53 -5.01 0.29
N ILE A 123 -21.92 -6.13 -0.10
CA ILE A 123 -22.60 -7.41 -0.36
C ILE A 123 -22.21 -8.40 0.74
N ARG A 124 -23.21 -9.11 1.27
CA ARG A 124 -23.10 -10.03 2.41
C ARG A 124 -23.69 -11.42 2.14
N GLN A 125 -24.16 -11.64 0.92
CA GLN A 125 -24.67 -12.92 0.45
C GLN A 125 -24.01 -13.24 -0.89
N TRP A 126 -23.47 -14.44 -1.02
CA TRP A 126 -22.73 -14.86 -2.20
C TRP A 126 -23.22 -16.19 -2.76
N THR A 127 -23.20 -16.32 -4.08
CA THR A 127 -23.59 -17.56 -4.77
C THR A 127 -22.51 -18.63 -4.58
N LEU A 128 -22.84 -19.90 -4.89
CA LEU A 128 -21.88 -21.02 -4.91
C LEU A 128 -20.80 -20.90 -6.01
N LYS A 129 -20.92 -19.94 -6.94
CA LYS A 129 -19.94 -19.76 -8.01
C LYS A 129 -18.59 -19.38 -7.39
N PRO A 130 -17.49 -20.11 -7.67
CA PRO A 130 -16.19 -19.78 -7.11
C PRO A 130 -15.65 -18.47 -7.70
N VAL A 131 -14.88 -17.73 -6.91
CA VAL A 131 -14.09 -16.60 -7.41
C VAL A 131 -12.87 -17.16 -8.15
N PRO A 132 -12.69 -16.84 -9.45
CA PRO A 132 -11.51 -17.25 -10.20
C PRO A 132 -10.21 -16.68 -9.61
N GLU A 133 -9.13 -17.45 -9.71
CA GLU A 133 -7.83 -17.08 -9.13
C GLU A 133 -7.25 -15.82 -9.79
N GLU A 134 -7.45 -15.64 -11.09
CA GLU A 134 -7.04 -14.45 -11.83
C GLU A 134 -7.73 -13.18 -11.32
N MET A 135 -9.03 -13.26 -11.01
CA MET A 135 -9.77 -12.13 -10.44
C MET A 135 -9.27 -11.81 -9.03
N LEU A 136 -8.98 -12.85 -8.23
CA LEU A 136 -8.38 -12.67 -6.91
C LEU A 136 -7.00 -12.01 -6.98
N ARG A 137 -6.17 -12.37 -7.96
CA ARG A 137 -4.86 -11.74 -8.18
C ARG A 137 -4.98 -10.26 -8.55
N GLU A 138 -5.95 -9.89 -9.40
CA GLU A 138 -6.21 -8.49 -9.72
C GLU A 138 -6.68 -7.69 -8.49
N ILE A 139 -7.51 -8.30 -7.64
CA ILE A 139 -7.91 -7.69 -6.36
C ILE A 139 -6.67 -7.45 -5.48
N LEU A 140 -5.88 -8.49 -5.21
CA LEU A 140 -4.66 -8.36 -4.39
C LEU A 140 -3.68 -7.34 -4.96
N ARG A 141 -3.55 -7.29 -6.29
CA ARG A 141 -2.73 -6.29 -6.99
C ARG A 141 -3.26 -4.88 -6.76
N ALA A 142 -4.56 -4.65 -6.85
CA ALA A 142 -5.17 -3.35 -6.55
C ALA A 142 -4.87 -2.90 -5.11
N GLY A 143 -4.98 -3.83 -4.15
CA GLY A 143 -4.61 -3.58 -2.76
C GLY A 143 -3.12 -3.27 -2.56
N LEU A 144 -2.23 -3.94 -3.31
CA LEU A 144 -0.80 -3.66 -3.29
C LEU A 144 -0.45 -2.28 -3.87
N MET A 145 -1.22 -1.82 -4.86
CA MET A 145 -1.06 -0.50 -5.49
C MET A 145 -1.73 0.64 -4.72
N ALA A 146 -2.34 0.35 -3.56
CA ALA A 146 -2.90 1.38 -2.71
C ALA A 146 -1.84 2.33 -2.17
N PRO A 147 -2.19 3.60 -1.93
CA PRO A 147 -1.27 4.54 -1.29
C PRO A 147 -0.84 3.97 0.06
N HIS A 148 0.45 4.17 0.36
CA HIS A 148 1.06 3.65 1.56
C HIS A 148 2.02 4.70 2.11
N GLY A 149 1.90 4.99 3.41
CA GLY A 149 2.70 6.02 4.07
C GLY A 149 4.19 5.85 3.75
N CYS A 150 4.82 6.91 3.25
CA CYS A 150 6.26 6.94 2.92
C CYS A 150 6.71 5.85 1.91
N ASN A 151 5.80 5.31 1.09
CA ASN A 151 6.06 4.24 0.13
C ASN A 151 6.71 2.97 0.75
N LEU A 152 6.32 2.65 1.98
CA LEU A 152 6.95 1.58 2.78
C LEU A 152 6.62 0.15 2.33
N CYS A 153 5.52 -0.07 1.60
CA CYS A 153 5.02 -1.38 1.18
C CYS A 153 5.01 -2.45 2.29
N ALA A 154 4.53 -2.11 3.49
CA ALA A 154 4.43 -3.01 4.63
C ALA A 154 3.21 -3.95 4.57
N THR A 155 2.24 -3.66 3.71
CA THR A 155 1.02 -4.46 3.53
C THR A 155 1.33 -5.90 3.13
N ARG A 156 0.64 -6.85 3.76
CA ARG A 156 0.62 -8.28 3.46
C ARG A 156 -0.83 -8.75 3.38
N PHE A 157 -1.07 -9.86 2.70
CA PHE A 157 -2.41 -10.44 2.57
C PHE A 157 -2.41 -11.89 3.02
N LEU A 158 -3.44 -12.27 3.77
CA LEU A 158 -3.76 -13.66 4.09
C LEU A 158 -5.12 -13.97 3.46
N VAL A 159 -5.15 -14.93 2.54
CA VAL A 159 -6.35 -15.32 1.79
C VAL A 159 -6.95 -16.58 2.41
N LEU A 160 -8.20 -16.48 2.87
CA LEU A 160 -8.94 -17.59 3.48
C LEU A 160 -10.09 -18.01 2.57
N ARG A 161 -10.00 -19.25 2.06
CA ARG A 161 -11.03 -19.89 1.23
C ARG A 161 -11.79 -20.98 1.97
N ASP A 162 -11.16 -21.61 2.96
CA ASP A 162 -11.77 -22.67 3.77
C ASP A 162 -12.77 -22.04 4.76
N PRO A 163 -14.03 -22.48 4.78
CA PRO A 163 -15.01 -22.04 5.77
C PRO A 163 -14.55 -22.22 7.23
N GLU A 164 -13.78 -23.27 7.54
CA GLU A 164 -13.24 -23.49 8.89
C GLU A 164 -12.28 -22.37 9.31
N ASP A 165 -11.43 -21.93 8.38
CA ASP A 165 -10.49 -20.85 8.62
C ASP A 165 -11.22 -19.50 8.72
N GLN A 166 -12.26 -19.29 7.92
CA GLN A 166 -13.08 -18.08 7.97
C GLN A 166 -13.82 -17.93 9.31
N ARG A 167 -14.22 -19.03 9.96
CA ARG A 167 -14.83 -19.04 11.31
C ARG A 167 -13.88 -18.60 12.43
N LEU A 168 -12.59 -18.40 12.13
CA LEU A 168 -11.67 -17.76 13.06
C LEU A 168 -12.01 -16.29 13.30
N VAL A 169 -12.66 -15.65 12.33
CA VAL A 169 -13.21 -14.31 12.47
C VAL A 169 -14.64 -14.40 12.98
N ARG A 170 -14.88 -13.92 14.20
CA ARG A 170 -16.25 -13.79 14.72
C ARG A 170 -16.93 -12.62 14.00
N SER A 171 -17.98 -12.91 13.24
CA SER A 171 -18.82 -11.91 12.57
C SER A 171 -20.29 -12.23 12.81
N ASP A 172 -21.11 -11.17 12.84
CA ASP A 172 -22.56 -11.20 12.75
C ASP A 172 -23.04 -11.46 11.31
N ILE A 173 -22.15 -11.35 10.33
CA ILE A 173 -22.42 -11.65 8.92
C ILE A 173 -22.05 -13.11 8.65
N PRO A 174 -22.99 -13.93 8.14
CA PRO A 174 -22.66 -15.28 7.69
C PRO A 174 -21.73 -15.20 6.48
N ILE A 175 -20.52 -15.73 6.62
CA ILE A 175 -19.56 -15.80 5.52
C ILE A 175 -19.70 -17.17 4.88
N GLU A 176 -20.47 -17.22 3.79
CA GLU A 176 -20.72 -18.42 3.01
C GLU A 176 -20.37 -18.14 1.55
N ASN A 177 -19.62 -19.03 0.91
CA ASN A 177 -19.26 -18.98 -0.51
C ASN A 177 -18.44 -17.73 -0.95
N GLY A 178 -17.97 -16.92 0.01
CA GLY A 178 -17.05 -15.82 -0.22
C GLY A 178 -15.59 -16.22 0.01
N VAL A 179 -14.67 -15.43 -0.55
CA VAL A 179 -13.24 -15.47 -0.23
C VAL A 179 -12.95 -14.32 0.73
N MET A 180 -12.39 -14.63 1.89
CA MET A 180 -11.96 -13.63 2.85
C MET A 180 -10.49 -13.28 2.61
N ILE A 181 -10.18 -11.99 2.55
CA ILE A 181 -8.81 -11.47 2.44
C ILE A 181 -8.55 -10.62 3.67
N VAL A 182 -7.64 -11.09 4.51
CA VAL A 182 -7.18 -10.38 5.70
C VAL A 182 -6.00 -9.50 5.35
N VAL A 183 -6.14 -8.20 5.60
CA VAL A 183 -5.08 -7.22 5.39
C VAL A 183 -4.20 -7.18 6.62
N CYS A 184 -2.92 -7.44 6.42
CA CYS A 184 -1.93 -7.51 7.48
C CYS A 184 -0.83 -6.46 7.25
N GLN A 185 -0.10 -6.13 8.30
CA GLN A 185 1.02 -5.18 8.26
C GLN A 185 2.29 -5.82 8.83
N ASP A 186 3.42 -5.62 8.14
CA ASP A 186 4.75 -6.04 8.59
C ASP A 186 5.37 -4.97 9.50
N MET A 187 5.20 -5.15 10.81
CA MET A 187 5.63 -4.19 11.83
C MET A 187 7.14 -4.01 11.94
N ARG A 188 7.94 -4.90 11.35
CA ARG A 188 9.40 -4.70 11.25
C ARG A 188 9.73 -3.45 10.45
N ILE A 189 8.95 -3.18 9.39
CA ILE A 189 9.15 -2.00 8.54
C ILE A 189 8.77 -0.73 9.31
N TYR A 190 7.60 -0.70 9.95
CA TYR A 190 7.18 0.45 10.74
C TYR A 190 8.18 0.78 11.86
N ARG A 191 8.63 -0.24 12.61
CA ARG A 191 9.63 -0.11 13.68
C ARG A 191 10.99 0.37 13.19
N ALA A 192 11.46 -0.15 12.06
CA ALA A 192 12.77 0.22 11.52
C ALA A 192 12.86 1.71 11.15
N LEU A 193 11.72 2.35 10.88
CA LEU A 193 11.63 3.78 10.58
C LEU A 193 11.01 4.58 11.73
N ALA A 194 10.80 4.00 12.91
CA ALA A 194 10.11 4.62 14.05
C ALA A 194 8.76 5.27 13.65
N ILE A 195 8.04 4.65 12.73
CA ILE A 195 6.73 5.12 12.26
C ILE A 195 5.63 4.70 13.23
N ASP A 196 5.78 3.54 13.87
CA ASP A 196 4.92 3.07 14.95
C ASP A 196 4.97 3.97 16.19
N GLU A 197 6.08 4.68 16.42
CA GLU A 197 6.20 5.67 17.49
C GLU A 197 5.68 7.05 17.08
N ARG A 198 6.08 7.53 15.89
CA ARG A 198 5.80 8.91 15.45
C ARG A 198 4.37 9.10 14.93
N VAL A 199 3.85 8.11 14.22
CA VAL A 199 2.51 8.12 13.58
C VAL A 199 1.87 6.72 13.65
N PRO A 200 1.63 6.18 14.86
CA PRO A 200 1.12 4.81 15.08
C PRO A 200 -0.15 4.47 14.29
N GLN A 201 -0.98 5.47 14.00
CA GLN A 201 -2.23 5.31 13.26
C GLN A 201 -2.04 4.89 11.79
N ASN A 202 -0.86 5.12 11.20
CA ASN A 202 -0.61 4.80 9.79
C ASN A 202 -0.85 3.32 9.47
N ILE A 203 -0.58 2.41 10.41
CA ILE A 203 -0.81 0.97 10.23
C ILE A 203 -2.28 0.66 9.86
N TYR A 204 -3.22 1.48 10.35
CA TYR A 204 -4.64 1.33 10.07
C TYR A 204 -5.02 2.00 8.74
N TYR A 205 -4.49 3.19 8.47
CA TYR A 205 -4.76 3.92 7.22
C TYR A 205 -4.22 3.19 5.99
N ASP A 206 -3.02 2.62 6.11
CA ASP A 206 -2.40 1.83 5.07
C ASP A 206 -3.20 0.55 4.76
N ALA A 207 -3.68 -0.14 5.81
CA ALA A 207 -4.54 -1.32 5.64
C ALA A 207 -5.90 -0.93 5.04
N ALA A 208 -6.44 0.20 5.48
CA ALA A 208 -7.71 0.75 5.01
C ALA A 208 -7.66 1.11 3.52
N ALA A 209 -6.60 1.79 3.07
CA ALA A 209 -6.40 2.13 1.67
C ALA A 209 -6.32 0.86 0.79
N ALA A 210 -5.57 -0.16 1.25
CA ALA A 210 -5.49 -1.44 0.55
C ALA A 210 -6.86 -2.13 0.43
N ALA A 211 -7.63 -2.17 1.52
CA ALA A 211 -8.97 -2.75 1.52
C ALA A 211 -9.95 -2.01 0.59
N ASP A 212 -9.88 -0.68 0.53
CA ASP A 212 -10.73 0.10 -0.37
C ASP A 212 -10.42 -0.19 -1.86
N HIS A 213 -9.14 -0.12 -2.25
CA HIS A 213 -8.72 -0.47 -3.61
C HIS A 213 -9.14 -1.88 -4.01
N MET A 214 -9.00 -2.85 -3.10
CA MET A 214 -9.45 -4.22 -3.32
C MET A 214 -10.97 -4.31 -3.56
N LEU A 215 -11.78 -3.57 -2.81
CA LEU A 215 -13.23 -3.57 -2.97
C LEU A 215 -13.69 -2.84 -4.22
N LEU A 216 -13.00 -1.77 -4.62
CA LEU A 216 -13.24 -1.10 -5.90
C LEU A 216 -12.91 -2.04 -7.06
N MET A 217 -11.76 -2.73 -7.02
CA MET A 217 -11.40 -3.72 -8.04
C MET A 217 -12.39 -4.89 -8.09
N ALA A 218 -12.80 -5.42 -6.93
CA ALA A 218 -13.82 -6.47 -6.87
C ALA A 218 -15.13 -6.03 -7.55
N HIS A 219 -15.59 -4.79 -7.28
CA HIS A 219 -16.78 -4.23 -7.90
C HIS A 219 -16.64 -4.04 -9.41
N ALA A 220 -15.48 -3.55 -9.89
CA ALA A 220 -15.18 -3.44 -11.31
C ALA A 220 -15.24 -4.79 -12.05
N LEU A 221 -14.79 -5.85 -11.37
CA LEU A 221 -14.80 -7.22 -11.84
C LEU A 221 -16.18 -7.90 -11.76
N GLY A 222 -17.22 -7.20 -11.28
CA GLY A 222 -18.58 -7.73 -11.12
C GLY A 222 -18.80 -8.58 -9.87
N LEU A 223 -17.83 -8.60 -8.95
CA LEU A 223 -17.97 -9.24 -7.65
C LEU A 223 -18.59 -8.28 -6.63
N GLY A 224 -19.28 -8.87 -5.66
CA GLY A 224 -19.75 -8.17 -4.47
C GLY A 224 -18.76 -8.35 -3.32
N GLY A 225 -18.57 -7.31 -2.52
CA GLY A 225 -17.76 -7.43 -1.32
C GLY A 225 -18.17 -6.52 -0.18
N VAL A 226 -17.66 -6.83 1.00
CA VAL A 226 -17.88 -6.07 2.24
C VAL A 226 -16.57 -5.86 2.98
N TRP A 227 -16.42 -4.67 3.54
CA TRP A 227 -15.36 -4.34 4.49
C TRP A 227 -15.76 -4.72 5.90
N LEU A 228 -14.87 -5.39 6.63
CA LEU A 228 -15.04 -5.75 8.02
C LEU A 228 -13.77 -5.49 8.85
N THR A 229 -13.96 -5.34 10.16
CA THR A 229 -12.88 -5.17 11.14
C THR A 229 -12.93 -6.29 12.16
N HIS A 230 -11.81 -6.55 12.82
CA HIS A 230 -11.73 -7.55 13.88
C HIS A 230 -10.80 -7.09 15.00
N GLY A 231 -10.99 -7.65 16.19
CA GLY A 231 -10.19 -7.34 17.37
C GLY A 231 -9.02 -8.29 17.60
N LYS A 232 -8.29 -8.05 18.70
CA LYS A 232 -7.09 -8.82 19.09
C LYS A 232 -7.31 -10.32 19.23
N GLU A 233 -8.50 -10.75 19.63
CA GLU A 233 -8.80 -12.18 19.76
C GLU A 233 -8.81 -12.90 18.41
N THR A 234 -9.41 -12.28 17.38
CA THR A 234 -9.34 -12.81 16.01
C THR A 234 -7.90 -12.82 15.50
N GLU A 235 -7.16 -11.73 15.74
CA GLU A 235 -5.75 -11.64 15.38
C GLU A 235 -4.92 -12.79 16.00
N ARG A 236 -5.14 -13.08 17.30
CA ARG A 236 -4.52 -14.22 18.00
C ARG A 236 -4.87 -15.56 17.34
N ARG A 237 -6.16 -15.80 17.06
CA ARG A 237 -6.63 -17.05 16.42
C ARG A 237 -6.03 -17.25 15.02
N LEU A 238 -5.97 -16.19 14.22
CA LEU A 238 -5.35 -16.21 12.89
C LEU A 238 -3.85 -16.46 13.00
N ARG A 239 -3.16 -15.81 13.93
CA ARG A 239 -1.74 -16.03 14.20
C ARG A 239 -1.44 -17.49 14.53
N GLU A 240 -2.18 -18.06 15.46
CA GLU A 240 -2.01 -19.46 15.90
C GLU A 240 -2.32 -20.45 14.78
N ARG A 241 -3.41 -20.23 14.01
CA ARG A 241 -3.81 -21.11 12.92
C ARG A 241 -2.78 -21.15 11.79
N PHE A 242 -2.28 -20.00 11.38
CA PHE A 242 -1.44 -19.85 10.19
C PHE A 242 0.05 -19.73 10.49
N GLY A 243 0.45 -19.78 11.77
CA GLY A 243 1.84 -19.60 12.19
C GLY A 243 2.38 -18.22 11.80
N LEU A 244 1.55 -17.17 11.88
CA LEU A 244 2.00 -15.83 11.52
C LEU A 244 3.10 -15.37 12.49
N PRO A 245 4.20 -14.77 12.00
CA PRO A 245 5.20 -14.20 12.88
C PRO A 245 4.61 -13.10 13.79
N ASP A 246 5.16 -12.90 14.98
CA ASP A 246 4.68 -11.91 15.95
C ASP A 246 4.74 -10.46 15.44
N TYR A 247 5.56 -10.20 14.42
CA TYR A 247 5.65 -8.90 13.77
C TYR A 247 4.60 -8.69 12.67
N ILE A 248 3.80 -9.69 12.33
CA ILE A 248 2.66 -9.54 11.42
C ILE A 248 1.42 -9.27 12.26
N GLU A 249 0.83 -8.11 12.03
CA GLU A 249 -0.41 -7.69 12.68
C GLU A 249 -1.55 -7.67 11.67
N THR A 250 -2.68 -8.32 11.99
CA THR A 250 -3.89 -8.29 11.16
C THR A 250 -4.70 -7.04 11.47
N ARG A 251 -5.27 -6.37 10.45
CA ARG A 251 -5.95 -5.08 10.63
C ARG A 251 -7.43 -5.17 10.25
N CYS A 252 -7.76 -4.86 9.01
CA CYS A 252 -9.09 -5.08 8.47
C CYS A 252 -9.10 -6.35 7.60
N HIS A 253 -10.29 -6.75 7.18
CA HIS A 253 -10.47 -7.81 6.20
C HIS A 253 -11.64 -7.48 5.30
N ILE A 254 -11.63 -8.07 4.11
CA ILE A 254 -12.75 -8.00 3.19
C ILE A 254 -13.23 -9.40 2.88
N VAL A 255 -14.50 -9.53 2.50
CA VAL A 255 -15.02 -10.75 1.89
C VAL A 255 -15.52 -10.39 0.51
N VAL A 256 -15.14 -11.19 -0.49
CA VAL A 256 -15.51 -10.98 -1.90
C VAL A 256 -16.07 -12.26 -2.50
N GLY A 257 -17.03 -12.13 -3.42
CA GLY A 257 -17.66 -13.26 -4.08
C GLY A 257 -18.67 -12.83 -5.14
N TRP A 258 -19.28 -13.78 -5.83
CA TRP A 258 -20.36 -13.48 -6.77
C TRP A 258 -21.63 -13.12 -5.99
N PRO A 259 -22.22 -11.93 -6.18
CA PRO A 259 -23.33 -11.45 -5.36
C PRO A 259 -24.56 -12.33 -5.53
N ALA A 260 -25.18 -12.73 -4.41
CA ALA A 260 -26.48 -13.41 -4.36
C ALA A 260 -27.60 -12.47 -3.84
N GLU A 261 -27.31 -11.18 -3.73
CA GLU A 261 -28.24 -10.15 -3.30
C GLU A 261 -28.05 -8.86 -4.10
N ALA A 262 -29.10 -8.03 -4.11
CA ALA A 262 -29.08 -6.69 -4.67
C ALA A 262 -29.63 -5.72 -3.61
N PRO A 263 -28.81 -5.31 -2.61
CA PRO A 263 -29.29 -4.49 -1.52
C PRO A 263 -29.64 -3.09 -2.03
N ILE A 264 -30.64 -2.47 -1.38
CA ILE A 264 -30.91 -1.04 -1.54
C ILE A 264 -29.64 -0.28 -1.14
N LYS A 265 -29.13 0.56 -2.04
CA LYS A 265 -27.91 1.33 -1.79
C LYS A 265 -28.16 2.32 -0.64
N PRO A 266 -27.37 2.26 0.46
CA PRO A 266 -27.50 3.23 1.54
C PRO A 266 -27.06 4.61 1.05
N GLN A 267 -27.85 5.64 1.38
CA GLN A 267 -27.49 7.03 1.12
C GLN A 267 -26.43 7.51 2.12
N ARG A 268 -25.83 8.67 1.84
CA ARG A 268 -24.92 9.38 2.75
C ARG A 268 -25.58 10.69 3.20
N MET A 269 -25.03 11.28 4.26
CA MET A 269 -25.30 12.69 4.59
C MET A 269 -24.96 13.56 3.38
N SER A 270 -25.61 14.71 3.27
CA SER A 270 -25.27 15.67 2.21
C SER A 270 -23.85 16.24 2.41
N LEU A 271 -23.28 16.83 1.37
CA LEU A 271 -21.95 17.43 1.46
C LEU A 271 -21.95 18.59 2.47
N GLU A 272 -23.02 19.36 2.49
CA GLU A 272 -23.20 20.51 3.38
C GLU A 272 -23.21 20.09 4.85
N GLU A 273 -23.81 18.94 5.18
CA GLU A 273 -23.85 18.41 6.55
C GLU A 273 -22.47 17.97 7.07
N VAL A 274 -21.61 17.48 6.18
CA VAL A 274 -20.29 16.93 6.58
C VAL A 274 -19.17 17.97 6.52
N LEU A 275 -19.40 19.13 5.88
CA LEU A 275 -18.41 20.20 5.79
C LEU A 275 -18.37 21.02 7.08
N LEU A 276 -17.21 21.00 7.73
CA LEU A 276 -16.95 21.85 8.89
C LEU A 276 -16.40 23.21 8.40
N GLY A 277 -17.25 24.23 8.37
CA GLY A 277 -16.83 25.63 8.23
C GLY A 277 -17.02 26.33 6.87
N GLY A 278 -17.87 25.82 5.97
CA GLY A 278 -18.23 26.54 4.73
C GLY A 278 -18.99 25.68 3.71
N GLU A 279 -19.50 26.34 2.67
CA GLU A 279 -20.18 25.70 1.52
C GLU A 279 -19.15 25.00 0.62
N ALA A 280 -19.51 23.82 0.07
CA ALA A 280 -18.85 23.30 -1.12
C ALA A 280 -19.17 24.28 -2.25
N GLY A 281 -18.20 25.12 -2.62
CA GLY A 281 -18.37 26.13 -3.66
C GLY A 281 -18.85 25.56 -5.00
#